data_AF-A0A644WJ93-F1
#
_entry.id   AF-A0A644WJ93-F1
#
_cell.length_a   1.000
_cell.length_b   1.000
_cell.length_c   1.000
_cell.angle_alpha   90.00
_cell.angle_beta   90.00
_cell.angle_gamma   90.00
#
_symmetry.space_group_name_H-M   'P 1'
#
loop_
_entity.id
_entity.type
_entity.pdbx_description
1 polymer ?
#
loop_
_entity_poly.entity_id
_entity_poly.type
_entity_poly.pdbx_seq_one_letter_code
_entity_poly.pdbx_strand_id
1 'polypeptide(L)'
;MVICLISGGASALLADTPEGISLEDLRITNELLVKSGATIREINIIRKHLSDIKGGQLARLIHPASCVSLILSDVVGDPVDIIASGPTAPDTSEYSDAYAIARKYKLDKTLPETVTKRLLLGSAGVIPETPDAFHPCFQTTRNRLLGSNKIALEACSRIATQNGFDTHIITDCLQEDYTLVAGFISKTIENFLTNRKADQPVCLLFGGEPTVKVRGTGLGGRNQHLALYLATKLENKPGITILCAGTDGSDGPTDAAGAVVDSTTLKMAQAAGTNVLQYLEQSDSYHFFQQVGGHIITGSTQTNVMDIIIILIN
;
A
#
# COMPACT_ATOMS: atom_id res chain seq x y z
N MET A 1 -7.65 -11.58 -28.70
CA MET A 1 -7.23 -11.65 -27.28
C MET A 1 -6.40 -10.42 -26.98
N VAL A 2 -6.65 -9.75 -25.86
CA VAL A 2 -5.92 -8.58 -25.37
C VAL A 2 -5.27 -8.95 -24.05
N ILE A 3 -4.00 -8.59 -23.88
CA ILE A 3 -3.25 -8.79 -22.64
C ILE A 3 -3.03 -7.40 -22.02
N CYS A 4 -3.54 -7.19 -20.82
CA CYS A 4 -3.38 -5.95 -20.06
C CYS A 4 -2.29 -6.14 -19.00
N LEU A 5 -1.25 -5.32 -19.04
CA LEU A 5 -0.21 -5.30 -18.00
C LEU A 5 -0.50 -4.11 -17.09
N ILE A 6 -0.81 -4.37 -15.82
CA ILE A 6 -1.29 -3.37 -14.87
C ILE A 6 -0.37 -3.35 -13.65
N SER A 7 0.06 -2.15 -13.25
CA SER A 7 0.86 -1.92 -12.05
C SER A 7 0.40 -0.66 -11.31
N GLY A 8 1.00 -0.39 -10.15
CA GLY A 8 0.87 0.86 -9.42
C GLY A 8 1.07 2.11 -10.29
N GLY A 9 0.42 3.22 -9.92
CA GLY A 9 0.50 4.50 -10.63
C GLY A 9 -0.36 4.62 -11.89
N ALA A 10 -0.94 3.51 -12.39
CA ALA A 10 -1.74 3.52 -13.62
C ALA A 10 -2.96 4.45 -13.58
N SER A 11 -3.54 4.73 -12.41
CA SER A 11 -4.67 5.68 -12.30
C SER A 11 -4.32 7.09 -12.80
N ALA A 12 -3.05 7.51 -12.69
CA ALA A 12 -2.58 8.81 -13.17
C ALA A 12 -2.04 8.74 -14.61
N LEU A 13 -1.35 7.64 -14.97
CA LEU A 13 -0.75 7.45 -16.29
C LEU A 13 -1.81 7.15 -17.37
N LEU A 14 -2.88 6.45 -17.00
CA LEU A 14 -4.02 6.13 -17.85
C LEU A 14 -5.15 7.13 -17.59
N ALA A 15 -4.84 8.41 -17.79
CA ALA A 15 -5.81 9.49 -17.74
C ALA A 15 -6.64 9.48 -19.02
N ASP A 16 -7.94 9.33 -18.86
CA ASP A 16 -8.93 9.41 -19.92
C ASP A 16 -9.93 10.53 -19.59
N THR A 17 -10.42 11.16 -20.63
CA THR A 17 -11.37 12.27 -20.54
C THR A 17 -12.65 11.85 -21.25
N PRO A 18 -13.69 11.45 -20.50
CA PRO A 18 -14.95 11.10 -21.13
C PRO A 18 -15.56 12.26 -21.91
N GLU A 19 -16.46 11.93 -22.82
CA GLU A 19 -17.12 12.93 -23.67
C GLU A 19 -17.69 14.09 -22.84
N GLY A 20 -17.28 15.30 -23.19
CA GLY A 20 -17.73 16.54 -22.55
C GLY A 20 -17.03 16.92 -21.24
N ILE A 21 -16.06 16.13 -20.75
CA ILE A 21 -15.27 16.46 -19.55
C ILE A 21 -13.82 16.73 -19.95
N SER A 22 -13.26 17.85 -19.50
CA SER A 22 -11.85 18.16 -19.71
C SER A 22 -10.94 17.53 -18.66
N LEU A 23 -9.65 17.36 -18.97
CA LEU A 23 -8.66 16.93 -17.97
C LEU A 23 -8.58 17.91 -16.78
N GLU A 24 -8.78 19.20 -17.05
CA GLU A 24 -8.79 20.23 -16.00
C GLU A 24 -9.99 20.06 -15.05
N ASP A 25 -11.16 19.69 -15.57
CA ASP A 25 -12.33 19.39 -14.73
C ASP A 25 -12.08 18.20 -13.80
N LEU A 26 -11.43 17.14 -14.32
CA LEU A 26 -11.04 15.98 -13.53
C LEU A 26 -10.00 16.34 -12.45
N ARG A 27 -9.03 17.20 -12.79
CA ARG A 27 -8.02 17.71 -11.85
C ARG A 27 -8.68 18.50 -10.71
N ILE A 28 -9.54 19.47 -11.05
CA ILE A 28 -10.29 20.28 -10.07
C ILE A 28 -11.14 19.38 -9.18
N THR A 29 -11.86 18.42 -9.76
CA THR A 29 -12.69 17.46 -9.02
C THR A 29 -11.87 16.67 -8.01
N ASN A 30 -10.73 16.12 -8.42
CA ASN A 30 -9.85 15.36 -7.53
C ASN A 30 -9.29 16.25 -6.40
N GLU A 31 -8.88 17.48 -6.70
CA GLU A 31 -8.41 18.41 -5.66
C GLU A 31 -9.49 18.76 -4.64
N LEU A 32 -10.72 19.00 -5.09
CA LEU A 32 -11.84 19.29 -4.20
C LEU A 32 -12.14 18.11 -3.26
N LEU A 33 -12.16 16.89 -3.79
CA LEU A 33 -12.39 15.68 -3.00
C LEU A 33 -11.28 15.41 -1.98
N VAL A 34 -10.02 15.58 -2.36
CA VAL A 34 -8.89 15.43 -1.44
C VAL A 34 -8.97 16.49 -0.33
N LYS A 35 -9.24 17.76 -0.68
CA LYS A 35 -9.37 18.85 0.29
C LYS A 35 -10.58 18.70 1.22
N SER A 36 -11.63 18.01 0.78
CA SER A 36 -12.81 17.76 1.61
C SER A 36 -12.64 16.62 2.61
N GLY A 37 -11.51 15.90 2.57
CA GLY A 37 -11.28 14.72 3.39
C GLY A 37 -12.10 13.50 2.95
N ALA A 38 -12.40 13.40 1.65
CA ALA A 38 -12.99 12.18 1.09
C ALA A 38 -12.01 11.01 1.25
N THR A 39 -12.53 9.84 1.61
CA THR A 39 -11.70 8.63 1.70
C THR A 39 -11.26 8.20 0.30
N ILE A 40 -10.15 7.47 0.21
CA ILE A 40 -9.66 6.95 -1.09
C ILE A 40 -10.71 6.10 -1.81
N ARG A 41 -11.52 5.34 -1.06
CA ARG A 41 -12.62 4.55 -1.59
C ARG A 41 -13.68 5.43 -2.25
N GLU A 42 -14.08 6.51 -1.59
CA GLU A 42 -15.06 7.46 -2.12
C GLU A 42 -14.54 8.22 -3.34
N ILE A 43 -13.27 8.63 -3.31
CA ILE A 43 -12.62 9.25 -4.46
C ILE A 43 -12.61 8.30 -5.65
N ASN A 44 -12.29 7.02 -5.43
CA ASN A 44 -12.27 6.01 -6.48
C ASN A 44 -13.66 5.75 -7.06
N ILE A 45 -14.72 5.75 -6.24
CA ILE A 45 -16.11 5.64 -6.73
C ILE A 45 -16.38 6.77 -7.73
N ILE A 46 -16.16 8.03 -7.35
CA ILE A 46 -16.37 9.16 -8.29
C ILE A 46 -15.47 9.02 -9.53
N ARG A 47 -14.20 8.67 -9.35
CA ARG A 47 -13.23 8.55 -10.45
C ARG A 47 -13.65 7.51 -11.50
N LYS A 48 -14.20 6.36 -11.08
CA LYS A 48 -14.68 5.31 -12.01
C LYS A 48 -15.85 5.80 -12.87
N HIS A 49 -16.77 6.56 -12.28
CA HIS A 49 -17.94 7.14 -12.96
C HIS A 49 -17.61 8.33 -13.88
N LEU A 50 -16.42 8.90 -13.72
CA LEU A 50 -15.85 9.95 -14.57
C LEU A 50 -14.77 9.41 -15.52
N SER A 51 -14.86 8.14 -15.90
CA SER A 51 -13.92 7.46 -16.80
C SER A 51 -14.65 6.54 -17.78
N ASP A 52 -14.08 6.37 -18.96
CA ASP A 52 -14.43 5.41 -20.00
C ASP A 52 -13.49 4.19 -20.00
N ILE A 53 -12.50 4.15 -19.10
CA ILE A 53 -11.53 3.05 -18.96
C ILE A 53 -11.61 2.35 -17.59
N LYS A 54 -11.78 3.12 -16.51
CA LYS A 54 -11.78 2.63 -15.12
C LYS A 54 -13.09 1.93 -14.77
N GLY A 55 -13.13 1.20 -13.67
CA GLY A 55 -14.35 0.53 -13.19
C GLY A 55 -14.90 -0.50 -14.20
N GLY A 56 -14.02 -1.30 -14.79
CA GLY A 56 -14.39 -2.38 -15.71
C GLY A 56 -14.69 -1.94 -17.14
N GLN A 57 -14.68 -0.63 -17.42
CA GLN A 57 -15.00 -0.11 -18.74
C GLN A 57 -13.99 -0.56 -19.82
N LEU A 58 -12.72 -0.72 -19.50
CA LEU A 58 -11.74 -1.31 -20.43
C LEU A 58 -12.11 -2.76 -20.81
N ALA A 59 -12.54 -3.58 -19.83
CA ALA A 59 -13.03 -4.92 -20.13
C ALA A 59 -14.29 -4.88 -21.02
N ARG A 60 -15.19 -3.91 -20.79
CA ARG A 60 -16.37 -3.69 -21.65
C ARG A 60 -15.97 -3.31 -23.08
N LEU A 61 -14.97 -2.44 -23.26
CA LEU A 61 -14.46 -2.04 -24.58
C LEU A 61 -13.78 -3.19 -25.35
N ILE A 62 -13.11 -4.10 -24.64
CA ILE A 62 -12.44 -5.25 -25.25
C ILE A 62 -13.43 -6.34 -25.67
N HIS A 63 -14.56 -6.47 -24.97
CA HIS A 63 -15.59 -7.45 -25.28
C HIS A 63 -16.12 -7.27 -26.72
N PRO A 64 -16.29 -8.35 -27.52
CA PRO A 64 -16.30 -9.77 -27.15
C PRO A 64 -14.94 -10.49 -27.15
N ALA A 65 -13.83 -9.80 -27.42
CA ALA A 65 -12.52 -10.44 -27.35
C ALA A 65 -12.17 -10.84 -25.91
N SER A 66 -11.32 -11.86 -25.75
CA SER A 66 -10.80 -12.24 -24.43
C SER A 66 -9.81 -11.20 -23.89
N CYS A 67 -9.93 -10.87 -22.60
CA CYS A 67 -9.03 -9.98 -21.87
C CYS A 67 -8.32 -10.77 -20.76
N VAL A 68 -6.99 -10.69 -20.70
CA VAL A 68 -6.20 -11.24 -19.59
C VAL A 68 -5.39 -10.11 -18.98
N SER A 69 -5.67 -9.78 -17.73
CA SER A 69 -4.92 -8.79 -16.97
C SER A 69 -3.91 -9.45 -16.05
N LEU A 70 -2.65 -9.05 -16.20
CA LEU A 70 -1.52 -9.45 -15.37
C LEU A 70 -1.18 -8.25 -14.48
N ILE A 71 -1.32 -8.42 -13.17
CA ILE A 71 -1.42 -7.31 -12.22
C ILE A 71 -0.28 -7.41 -11.20
N LEU A 72 0.42 -6.29 -11.01
CA LEU A 72 1.31 -6.05 -9.87
C LEU A 72 0.55 -5.18 -8.86
N SER A 73 0.30 -5.72 -7.66
CA SER A 73 -0.46 -5.04 -6.62
C SER A 73 0.46 -4.30 -5.65
N ASP A 74 0.23 -2.98 -5.55
CA ASP A 74 0.79 -2.06 -4.56
C ASP A 74 -0.27 -1.63 -3.52
N VAL A 75 -1.36 -2.41 -3.37
CA VAL A 75 -2.48 -2.08 -2.48
C VAL A 75 -2.70 -3.22 -1.48
N VAL A 76 -2.82 -2.88 -0.20
CA VAL A 76 -3.03 -3.87 0.85
C VAL A 76 -4.32 -4.67 0.63
N GLY A 77 -4.23 -6.00 0.74
CA GLY A 77 -5.33 -6.94 0.53
C GLY A 77 -5.60 -7.29 -0.94
N ASP A 78 -4.81 -6.76 -1.87
CA ASP A 78 -4.89 -6.99 -3.32
C ASP A 78 -6.29 -6.83 -3.97
N PRO A 79 -7.10 -5.80 -3.62
CA PRO A 79 -8.41 -5.57 -4.23
C PRO A 79 -8.28 -5.13 -5.70
N VAL A 80 -8.58 -6.04 -6.62
CA VAL A 80 -8.44 -5.85 -8.08
C VAL A 80 -9.28 -4.69 -8.62
N ASP A 81 -10.40 -4.37 -7.98
CA ASP A 81 -11.28 -3.24 -8.31
C ASP A 81 -10.72 -1.87 -7.89
N ILE A 82 -9.75 -1.86 -6.98
CA ILE A 82 -9.07 -0.65 -6.50
C ILE A 82 -7.74 -0.44 -7.24
N ILE A 83 -6.99 -1.52 -7.52
CA ILE A 83 -5.71 -1.44 -8.24
C ILE A 83 -5.96 -0.80 -9.61
N ALA A 84 -5.24 0.30 -9.89
CA ALA A 84 -5.42 1.11 -11.10
C ALA A 84 -6.87 1.62 -11.33
N SER A 85 -7.69 1.70 -10.28
CA SER A 85 -9.15 1.94 -10.36
C SER A 85 -9.92 0.86 -11.15
N GLY A 86 -9.41 -0.37 -11.15
CA GLY A 86 -10.11 -1.57 -11.62
C GLY A 86 -10.56 -1.54 -13.08
N PRO A 87 -9.73 -1.19 -14.08
CA PRO A 87 -10.17 -1.03 -15.47
C PRO A 87 -10.73 -2.33 -16.08
N THR A 88 -10.31 -3.48 -15.57
CA THR A 88 -10.77 -4.81 -16.00
C THR A 88 -11.47 -5.59 -14.89
N ALA A 89 -11.93 -4.89 -13.84
CA ALA A 89 -12.62 -5.45 -12.69
C ALA A 89 -14.07 -4.96 -12.66
N PRO A 90 -15.01 -5.75 -12.13
CA PRO A 90 -16.37 -5.26 -11.93
C PRO A 90 -16.41 -4.12 -10.93
N ASP A 91 -17.34 -3.19 -11.14
CA ASP A 91 -17.67 -2.15 -10.19
C ASP A 91 -18.97 -2.52 -9.45
N THR A 92 -19.00 -2.31 -8.13
CA THR A 92 -20.20 -2.50 -7.31
C THR A 92 -20.87 -1.20 -6.92
N SER A 93 -20.27 -0.05 -7.27
CA SER A 93 -20.83 1.28 -7.02
C SER A 93 -21.59 1.79 -8.23
N GLU A 94 -22.52 2.70 -7.98
CA GLU A 94 -23.35 3.31 -9.01
C GLU A 94 -23.12 4.83 -9.11
N TYR A 95 -23.61 5.44 -10.20
CA TYR A 95 -23.66 6.89 -10.36
C TYR A 95 -24.39 7.57 -9.19
N SER A 96 -25.40 6.90 -8.63
CA SER A 96 -26.15 7.35 -7.47
C SER A 96 -25.24 7.49 -6.23
N ASP A 97 -24.33 6.54 -6.01
CA ASP A 97 -23.31 6.61 -4.95
C ASP A 97 -22.33 7.75 -5.20
N ALA A 98 -21.82 7.87 -6.43
CA ALA A 98 -20.88 8.93 -6.81
C ALA A 98 -21.48 10.33 -6.57
N TYR A 99 -22.74 10.53 -6.96
CA TYR A 99 -23.44 11.78 -6.71
C TYR A 99 -23.76 12.01 -5.22
N ALA A 100 -24.11 10.95 -4.49
CA ALA A 100 -24.33 11.03 -3.04
C ALA A 100 -23.05 11.43 -2.29
N ILE A 101 -21.88 10.94 -2.71
CA ILE A 101 -20.57 11.34 -2.16
C ILE A 101 -20.31 12.82 -2.43
N ALA A 102 -20.51 13.30 -3.67
CA ALA A 102 -20.35 14.72 -4.00
C ALA A 102 -21.21 15.61 -3.07
N ARG A 103 -22.46 15.21 -2.83
CA ARG A 103 -23.34 15.91 -1.87
C ARG A 103 -22.93 15.78 -0.42
N LYS A 104 -22.45 14.61 0.03
CA LYS A 104 -21.96 14.37 1.40
C LYS A 104 -20.90 15.41 1.78
N TYR A 105 -20.02 15.74 0.84
CA TYR A 105 -18.96 16.75 1.00
C TYR A 105 -19.37 18.17 0.58
N LYS A 106 -20.65 18.40 0.25
CA LYS A 106 -21.21 19.68 -0.23
C LYS A 106 -20.50 20.22 -1.47
N LEU A 107 -20.04 19.32 -2.35
CA LEU A 107 -19.34 19.64 -3.57
C LEU A 107 -20.26 19.72 -4.80
N ASP A 108 -21.54 19.35 -4.67
CA ASP A 108 -22.52 19.33 -5.76
C ASP A 108 -22.66 20.67 -6.51
N LYS A 109 -22.36 21.79 -5.83
CA LYS A 109 -22.38 23.15 -6.42
C LYS A 109 -21.00 23.71 -6.76
N THR A 110 -19.92 23.02 -6.39
CA THR A 110 -18.54 23.49 -6.60
C THR A 110 -17.78 22.65 -7.63
N LEU A 111 -18.23 21.42 -7.88
CA LEU A 111 -17.72 20.61 -8.98
C LEU A 111 -17.95 21.33 -10.33
N PRO A 112 -17.06 21.12 -11.31
CA PRO A 112 -17.26 21.61 -12.66
C PRO A 112 -18.63 21.18 -13.22
N GLU A 113 -19.26 22.06 -13.99
CA GLU A 113 -20.61 21.82 -14.53
C GLU A 113 -20.67 20.54 -15.37
N THR A 114 -19.61 20.26 -16.12
CA THR A 114 -19.44 19.05 -16.96
C THR A 114 -19.47 17.77 -16.12
N VAL A 115 -18.80 17.78 -14.97
CA VAL A 115 -18.73 16.67 -14.02
C VAL A 115 -20.09 16.45 -13.35
N THR A 116 -20.69 17.52 -12.81
CA THR A 116 -22.02 17.45 -12.19
C THR A 116 -23.06 16.95 -13.18
N LYS A 117 -23.03 17.45 -14.43
CA LYS A 117 -23.90 16.99 -15.51
C LYS A 117 -23.72 15.51 -15.80
N ARG A 118 -22.49 15.00 -15.92
CA ARG A 118 -22.24 13.56 -16.15
C ARG A 118 -22.81 12.70 -15.02
N LEU A 119 -22.57 13.06 -13.76
CA LEU A 119 -23.07 12.30 -12.61
C LEU A 119 -24.61 12.27 -12.57
N LEU A 120 -25.26 13.39 -12.88
CA LEU A 120 -26.73 13.47 -12.95
C LEU A 120 -27.30 12.66 -14.12
N LEU A 121 -26.68 12.74 -15.31
CA LEU A 121 -27.11 11.97 -16.48
C LEU A 121 -26.94 10.46 -16.26
N GLY A 122 -25.84 10.04 -15.61
CA GLY A 122 -25.63 8.66 -15.21
C GLY A 122 -26.66 8.20 -14.17
N SER A 123 -26.93 9.02 -13.15
CA SER A 123 -27.96 8.73 -12.13
C SER A 123 -29.38 8.62 -12.74
N ALA A 124 -29.62 9.30 -13.86
CA ALA A 124 -30.89 9.23 -14.60
C ALA A 124 -30.93 8.07 -15.63
N GLY A 125 -29.87 7.26 -15.73
CA GLY A 125 -29.76 6.14 -16.68
C GLY A 125 -29.53 6.55 -18.13
N VAL A 126 -29.20 7.83 -18.40
CA VAL A 126 -28.88 8.31 -19.76
C VAL A 126 -27.49 7.84 -20.18
N ILE A 127 -26.55 7.86 -19.25
CA ILE A 127 -25.21 7.28 -19.43
C ILE A 127 -25.23 5.88 -18.78
N PRO A 128 -24.80 4.83 -19.49
CA PRO A 128 -24.76 3.48 -18.93
C PRO A 128 -23.86 3.39 -17.69
N GLU A 129 -24.28 2.58 -16.72
CA GLU A 129 -23.48 2.32 -15.52
C GLU A 129 -22.16 1.61 -15.85
N THR A 130 -21.16 1.75 -14.99
CA THR A 130 -19.99 0.87 -14.93
C THR A 130 -20.42 -0.60 -14.90
N PRO A 131 -19.73 -1.51 -15.60
CA PRO A 131 -20.13 -2.91 -15.66
C PRO A 131 -20.01 -3.60 -14.29
N ASP A 132 -21.12 -4.18 -13.85
CA ASP A 132 -21.20 -5.02 -12.65
C ASP A 132 -20.61 -6.43 -12.89
N ALA A 133 -20.52 -7.24 -11.83
CA ALA A 133 -19.99 -8.60 -11.92
C ALA A 133 -20.76 -9.54 -12.86
N PHE A 134 -22.00 -9.20 -13.23
CA PHE A 134 -22.86 -10.01 -14.10
C PHE A 134 -22.77 -9.60 -15.58
N HIS A 135 -22.14 -8.47 -15.88
CA HIS A 135 -21.97 -8.00 -17.25
C HIS A 135 -21.19 -9.02 -18.12
N PRO A 136 -21.63 -9.31 -19.36
CA PRO A 136 -21.03 -10.35 -20.22
C PRO A 136 -19.53 -10.18 -20.49
N CYS A 137 -18.99 -8.96 -20.40
CA CYS A 137 -17.55 -8.72 -20.57
C CYS A 137 -16.68 -9.49 -19.56
N PHE A 138 -17.19 -9.81 -18.37
CA PHE A 138 -16.43 -10.56 -17.38
C PHE A 138 -16.42 -12.07 -17.61
N GLN A 139 -17.23 -12.59 -18.54
CA GLN A 139 -17.13 -13.99 -18.97
C GLN A 139 -15.86 -14.26 -19.77
N THR A 140 -15.38 -13.24 -20.51
CA THR A 140 -14.16 -13.30 -21.33
C THR A 140 -12.96 -12.58 -20.70
N THR A 141 -13.11 -12.06 -19.48
CA THR A 141 -12.06 -11.33 -18.75
C THR A 141 -11.49 -12.17 -17.61
N ARG A 142 -10.16 -12.22 -17.49
CA ARG A 142 -9.45 -12.90 -16.40
C ARG A 142 -8.42 -11.95 -15.79
N ASN A 143 -8.52 -11.71 -14.50
CA ASN A 143 -7.51 -10.96 -13.73
C ASN A 143 -6.59 -11.95 -12.98
N ARG A 144 -5.28 -11.71 -13.03
CA ARG A 144 -4.24 -12.52 -12.39
C ARG A 144 -3.24 -11.59 -11.70
N LEU A 145 -3.10 -11.74 -10.39
CA LEU A 145 -2.02 -11.12 -9.63
C LEU A 145 -0.72 -11.91 -9.90
N LEU A 146 0.28 -11.24 -10.45
CA LEU A 146 1.61 -11.82 -10.68
C LEU A 146 2.63 -11.37 -9.64
N GLY A 147 2.39 -10.25 -8.98
CA GLY A 147 3.14 -9.85 -7.80
C GLY A 147 2.24 -9.11 -6.82
N SER A 148 2.43 -9.44 -5.56
CA SER A 148 1.81 -8.78 -4.42
C SER A 148 2.68 -9.00 -3.19
N ASN A 149 2.34 -8.33 -2.10
CA ASN A 149 3.07 -8.46 -0.84
C ASN A 149 3.10 -9.92 -0.37
N LYS A 150 1.95 -10.61 -0.47
CA LYS A 150 1.83 -12.03 -0.16
C LYS A 150 2.82 -12.89 -0.96
N ILE A 151 2.93 -12.66 -2.26
CA ILE A 151 3.88 -13.41 -3.12
C ILE A 151 5.33 -13.15 -2.68
N ALA A 152 5.66 -11.92 -2.28
CA ALA A 152 6.98 -11.59 -1.74
C ALA A 152 7.25 -12.30 -0.40
N LEU A 153 6.27 -12.30 0.53
CA LEU A 153 6.38 -13.00 1.81
C LEU A 153 6.49 -14.51 1.64
N GLU A 154 5.76 -15.11 0.69
CA GLU A 154 5.89 -16.53 0.33
C GLU A 154 7.28 -16.85 -0.23
N ALA A 155 7.90 -15.93 -0.98
CA ALA A 155 9.29 -16.09 -1.43
C ALA A 155 10.27 -16.01 -0.25
N CYS A 156 10.12 -15.04 0.66
CA CYS A 156 10.90 -14.96 1.90
C CYS A 156 10.76 -16.23 2.73
N SER A 157 9.53 -16.74 2.88
CA SER A 157 9.22 -17.94 3.66
C SER A 157 9.95 -19.17 3.13
N ARG A 158 9.95 -19.37 1.81
CA ARG A 158 10.68 -20.47 1.16
C ARG A 158 12.19 -20.37 1.43
N ILE A 159 12.78 -19.19 1.30
CA ILE A 159 14.22 -18.99 1.53
C ILE A 159 14.57 -19.23 3.00
N ALA A 160 13.82 -18.67 3.94
CA ALA A 160 14.07 -18.85 5.38
C ALA A 160 13.94 -20.33 5.79
N THR A 161 12.91 -21.02 5.32
CA THR A 161 12.72 -22.46 5.56
C THR A 161 13.89 -23.29 5.01
N GLN A 162 14.37 -22.98 3.80
CA GLN A 162 15.55 -23.64 3.22
C GLN A 162 16.84 -23.40 4.02
N ASN A 163 16.92 -22.29 4.76
CA ASN A 163 18.01 -21.97 5.66
C ASN A 163 17.78 -22.47 7.10
N GLY A 164 16.78 -23.32 7.34
CA GLY A 164 16.57 -24.02 8.61
C GLY A 164 15.68 -23.29 9.61
N PHE A 165 15.09 -22.15 9.26
CA PHE A 165 14.18 -21.42 10.13
C PHE A 165 12.79 -22.05 10.18
N ASP A 166 12.22 -22.19 11.36
CA ASP A 166 10.77 -22.38 11.52
C ASP A 166 10.06 -21.08 11.14
N THR A 167 9.43 -21.05 9.96
CA THR A 167 9.03 -19.81 9.30
C THR A 167 7.51 -19.62 9.24
N HIS A 168 7.04 -18.45 9.67
CA HIS A 168 5.62 -18.12 9.77
C HIS A 168 5.32 -16.78 9.10
N ILE A 169 4.42 -16.80 8.12
CA ILE A 169 3.80 -15.57 7.60
C ILE A 169 2.66 -15.21 8.56
N ILE A 170 2.84 -14.13 9.31
CA ILE A 170 1.89 -13.69 10.33
C ILE A 170 0.74 -12.89 9.70
N THR A 171 1.07 -11.97 8.78
CA THR A 171 0.08 -11.18 8.03
C THR A 171 0.74 -10.49 6.84
N ASP A 172 -0.04 -10.22 5.80
CA ASP A 172 0.26 -9.40 4.63
C ASP A 172 -0.59 -8.10 4.59
N CYS A 173 -1.24 -7.76 5.70
CA CYS A 173 -2.28 -6.74 5.77
C CYS A 173 -2.03 -5.62 6.81
N LEU A 174 -0.78 -5.34 7.19
CA LEU A 174 -0.49 -4.23 8.11
C LEU A 174 -0.87 -2.88 7.47
N GLN A 175 -1.65 -2.04 8.17
CA GLN A 175 -2.06 -0.69 7.69
C GLN A 175 -2.11 0.36 8.80
N GLU A 176 -1.87 -0.05 10.05
CA GLU A 176 -2.07 0.80 11.23
C GLU A 176 -0.88 1.74 11.47
N ASP A 177 -1.05 2.68 12.41
CA ASP A 177 0.05 3.50 12.93
C ASP A 177 1.18 2.61 13.48
N TYR A 178 2.41 3.03 13.23
CA TYR A 178 3.62 2.28 13.59
C TYR A 178 3.66 1.84 15.06
N THR A 179 3.03 2.58 15.98
CA THR A 179 2.98 2.19 17.41
C THR A 179 2.11 0.96 17.65
N LEU A 180 0.95 0.87 16.96
CA LEU A 180 0.07 -0.30 17.01
C LEU A 180 0.71 -1.50 16.33
N VAL A 181 1.34 -1.28 15.17
CA VAL A 181 2.09 -2.31 14.44
C VAL A 181 3.24 -2.85 15.30
N ALA A 182 4.03 -1.98 15.94
CA ALA A 182 5.12 -2.39 16.81
C ALA A 182 4.64 -3.14 18.06
N GLY A 183 3.49 -2.74 18.63
CA GLY A 183 2.85 -3.46 19.73
C GLY A 183 2.41 -4.88 19.32
N PHE A 184 1.80 -5.01 18.15
CA PHE A 184 1.42 -6.32 17.58
C PHE A 184 2.64 -7.21 17.31
N ILE A 185 3.69 -6.66 16.71
CA ILE A 185 4.98 -7.36 16.48
C ILE A 185 5.58 -7.82 17.80
N SER A 186 5.71 -6.92 18.79
CA SER A 186 6.33 -7.23 20.09
C SER A 186 5.58 -8.34 20.82
N LYS A 187 4.24 -8.29 20.83
CA LYS A 187 3.40 -9.33 21.43
C LYS A 187 3.54 -10.67 20.70
N THR A 188 3.63 -10.64 19.36
CA THR A 188 3.85 -11.85 18.57
C THR A 188 5.19 -12.49 18.92
N ILE A 189 6.27 -11.72 18.98
CA ILE A 189 7.59 -12.19 19.41
C ILE A 189 7.53 -12.84 20.80
N GLU A 190 6.93 -12.17 21.78
CA GLU A 190 6.81 -12.68 23.16
C GLU A 190 6.03 -14.01 23.22
N ASN A 191 4.95 -14.12 22.44
CA ASN A 191 4.18 -15.36 22.34
C ASN A 191 5.01 -16.51 21.76
N PHE A 192 5.80 -16.26 20.72
CA PHE A 192 6.67 -17.28 20.14
C PHE A 192 7.80 -17.68 21.10
N LEU A 193 8.45 -16.72 21.75
CA LEU A 193 9.50 -17.00 22.74
C LEU A 193 8.99 -17.85 23.91
N THR A 194 7.75 -17.62 24.36
CA THR A 194 7.14 -18.37 25.48
C THR A 194 6.74 -19.79 25.09
N ASN A 195 6.30 -20.00 23.84
CA ASN A 195 5.73 -21.28 23.40
C ASN A 195 6.70 -22.15 22.56
N ARG A 196 7.93 -21.67 22.32
CA ARG A 196 8.91 -22.43 21.53
C ARG A 196 9.28 -23.73 22.23
N LYS A 197 9.16 -24.85 21.51
CA LYS A 197 9.46 -26.20 22.03
C LYS A 197 10.90 -26.64 21.78
N ALA A 198 11.65 -25.93 20.94
CA ALA A 198 13.00 -26.26 20.52
C ALA A 198 13.86 -24.99 20.42
N ASP A 199 15.18 -25.16 20.43
CA ASP A 199 16.18 -24.13 20.11
C ASP A 199 16.31 -23.91 18.59
N GLN A 200 15.25 -24.20 17.82
CA GLN A 200 15.25 -23.97 16.38
C GLN A 200 15.08 -22.47 16.12
N PRO A 201 15.88 -21.87 15.22
CA PRO A 201 15.72 -20.47 14.87
C PRO A 201 14.38 -20.25 14.17
N VAL A 202 13.72 -19.13 14.46
CA VAL A 202 12.38 -18.78 13.97
C VAL A 202 12.46 -17.58 13.05
N CYS A 203 11.69 -17.59 11.96
CA CYS A 203 11.51 -16.46 11.08
C CYS A 203 10.03 -16.04 11.07
N LEU A 204 9.73 -14.82 11.53
CA LEU A 204 8.39 -14.25 11.47
C LEU A 204 8.34 -13.20 10.38
N LEU A 205 7.35 -13.32 9.50
CA LEU A 205 7.19 -12.48 8.32
C LEU A 205 5.89 -11.69 8.43
N PHE A 206 5.99 -10.38 8.26
CA PHE A 206 4.86 -9.47 8.19
C PHE A 206 4.98 -8.61 6.94
N GLY A 207 3.86 -8.16 6.41
CA GLY A 207 3.85 -7.18 5.35
C GLY A 207 2.55 -6.39 5.29
N GLY A 208 2.54 -5.39 4.41
CA GLY A 208 1.52 -4.36 4.32
C GLY A 208 2.17 -2.99 4.15
N GLU A 209 1.52 -1.94 4.62
CA GLU A 209 1.98 -0.56 4.53
C GLU A 209 1.62 0.22 5.82
N PRO A 210 2.44 0.10 6.89
CA PRO A 210 2.23 0.87 8.12
C PRO A 210 2.26 2.38 7.89
N THR A 211 1.60 3.13 8.75
CA THR A 211 1.60 4.61 8.66
C THR A 211 2.46 5.25 9.75
N VAL A 212 3.06 6.39 9.41
CA VAL A 212 3.76 7.25 10.37
C VAL A 212 3.28 8.68 10.19
N LYS A 213 2.85 9.30 11.30
CA LYS A 213 2.56 10.74 11.30
C LYS A 213 3.86 11.50 11.51
N VAL A 214 4.28 12.25 10.49
CA VAL A 214 5.44 13.16 10.58
C VAL A 214 5.15 14.26 11.61
N ARG A 215 6.02 14.40 12.62
CA ARG A 215 5.89 15.38 13.71
C ARG A 215 6.96 16.46 13.71
N GLY A 216 8.15 16.15 13.20
CA GLY A 216 9.27 17.09 13.13
C GLY A 216 9.68 17.42 11.70
N THR A 217 10.85 18.03 11.57
CA THR A 217 11.47 18.42 10.29
C THR A 217 12.60 17.47 9.88
N GLY A 218 12.69 16.30 10.50
CA GLY A 218 13.68 15.28 10.22
C GLY A 218 13.48 14.60 8.86
N LEU A 219 14.42 13.72 8.56
CA LEU A 219 14.43 12.90 7.35
C LEU A 219 14.25 11.42 7.73
N GLY A 220 13.44 10.70 6.96
CA GLY A 220 13.19 9.27 7.17
C GLY A 220 11.94 8.79 6.46
N GLY A 221 11.62 7.52 6.65
CA GLY A 221 10.39 6.91 6.19
C GLY A 221 9.79 5.99 7.23
N ARG A 222 8.64 5.40 6.90
CA ARG A 222 7.85 4.54 7.80
C ARG A 222 8.62 3.30 8.24
N ASN A 223 9.43 2.70 7.37
CA ASN A 223 10.17 1.48 7.68
C ASN A 223 11.34 1.76 8.63
N GLN A 224 12.14 2.79 8.33
CA GLN A 224 13.20 3.25 9.23
C GLN A 224 12.62 3.67 10.58
N HIS A 225 11.52 4.43 10.58
CA HIS A 225 10.89 4.89 11.83
C HIS A 225 10.36 3.72 12.67
N LEU A 226 9.71 2.74 12.03
CA LEU A 226 9.24 1.53 12.69
C LEU A 226 10.41 0.69 13.24
N ALA A 227 11.48 0.51 12.47
CA ALA A 227 12.68 -0.21 12.91
C ALA A 227 13.32 0.48 14.13
N LEU A 228 13.48 1.81 14.10
CA LEU A 228 14.01 2.58 15.23
C LEU A 228 13.14 2.46 16.48
N TYR A 229 11.81 2.52 16.31
CA TYR A 229 10.88 2.33 17.41
C TYR A 229 10.95 0.91 17.97
N LEU A 230 11.04 -0.12 17.12
CA LEU A 230 11.19 -1.51 17.54
C LEU A 230 12.51 -1.77 18.26
N ALA A 231 13.60 -1.09 17.89
CA ALA A 231 14.87 -1.18 18.62
C ALA A 231 14.71 -0.83 20.12
N THR A 232 13.85 0.14 20.45
CA THR A 232 13.53 0.49 21.85
C THR A 232 12.85 -0.66 22.61
N LYS A 233 12.20 -1.59 21.91
CA LYS A 233 11.51 -2.76 22.47
C LYS A 233 12.40 -3.99 22.60
N LEU A 234 13.58 -3.96 21.98
CA LEU A 234 14.57 -5.05 21.98
C LEU A 234 15.65 -4.91 23.05
N GLU A 235 15.60 -3.86 23.87
CA GLU A 235 16.54 -3.69 24.97
C GLU A 235 16.56 -4.94 25.86
N ASN A 236 17.74 -5.52 26.06
CA ASN A 236 17.95 -6.75 26.82
C ASN A 236 17.26 -8.02 26.27
N LYS A 237 16.91 -8.04 24.97
CA LYS A 237 16.37 -9.22 24.27
C LYS A 237 17.33 -9.71 23.18
N PRO A 238 18.47 -10.34 23.54
CA PRO A 238 19.45 -10.83 22.57
C PRO A 238 18.87 -11.94 21.68
N GLY A 239 19.47 -12.15 20.52
CA GLY A 239 19.06 -13.19 19.57
C GLY A 239 17.92 -12.77 18.63
N ILE A 240 17.42 -11.52 18.72
CA ILE A 240 16.36 -11.00 17.85
C ILE A 240 16.93 -9.95 16.90
N THR A 241 16.70 -10.13 15.61
CA THR A 241 17.04 -9.17 14.55
C THR A 241 15.78 -8.85 13.75
N ILE A 242 15.50 -7.57 13.52
CA ILE A 242 14.33 -7.10 12.81
C ILE A 242 14.76 -6.25 11.63
N LEU A 243 14.33 -6.62 10.43
CA LEU A 243 14.38 -5.81 9.22
C LEU A 243 12.99 -5.21 8.97
N CYS A 244 12.91 -3.91 8.70
CA CYS A 244 11.74 -3.29 8.09
C CYS A 244 12.20 -2.63 6.79
N ALA A 245 11.58 -2.96 5.65
CA ALA A 245 11.98 -2.43 4.35
C ALA A 245 10.83 -2.33 3.34
N GLY A 246 10.85 -1.27 2.55
CA GLY A 246 10.04 -1.08 1.35
C GLY A 246 10.59 -1.91 0.19
N THR A 247 9.70 -2.62 -0.51
CA THR A 247 10.10 -3.48 -1.64
C THR A 247 10.51 -2.71 -2.90
N ASP A 248 10.21 -1.41 -2.96
CA ASP A 248 10.62 -0.49 -4.03
C ASP A 248 12.05 0.02 -3.91
N GLY A 249 12.69 -0.27 -2.77
CA GLY A 249 14.05 0.15 -2.47
C GLY A 249 14.15 1.57 -1.93
N SER A 250 13.02 2.19 -1.56
CA SER A 250 12.96 3.52 -0.97
C SER A 250 12.03 3.57 0.25
N ASP A 251 12.36 4.40 1.23
CA ASP A 251 11.56 4.61 2.42
C ASP A 251 11.52 6.10 2.75
N GLY A 252 10.37 6.72 2.49
CA GLY A 252 10.22 8.17 2.51
C GLY A 252 11.08 8.86 1.45
N PRO A 253 11.42 10.14 1.62
CA PRO A 253 12.28 10.88 0.69
C PRO A 253 13.77 10.58 0.94
N THR A 254 14.15 9.31 0.97
CA THR A 254 15.53 8.85 1.27
C THR A 254 16.04 7.84 0.22
N ASP A 255 17.34 7.54 0.23
CA ASP A 255 17.95 6.50 -0.61
C ASP A 255 17.98 5.11 0.05
N ALA A 256 17.47 5.01 1.28
CA ALA A 256 17.35 3.77 2.02
C ALA A 256 16.00 3.11 1.73
N ALA A 257 16.00 1.78 1.62
CA ALA A 257 14.77 0.99 1.58
C ALA A 257 14.15 0.81 2.97
N GLY A 258 14.92 1.05 4.03
CA GLY A 258 14.52 0.73 5.39
C GLY A 258 15.73 0.57 6.30
N ALA A 259 15.56 -0.16 7.39
CA ALA A 259 16.62 -0.42 8.34
C ALA A 259 16.51 -1.79 9.01
N VAL A 260 17.65 -2.28 9.50
CA VAL A 260 17.78 -3.46 10.34
C VAL A 260 18.22 -3.06 11.76
N VAL A 261 17.60 -3.67 12.76
CA VAL A 261 17.88 -3.41 14.18
C VAL A 261 17.97 -4.71 14.97
N ASP A 262 18.70 -4.68 16.08
CA ASP A 262 18.78 -5.76 17.03
C ASP A 262 18.95 -5.21 18.47
N SER A 263 19.15 -6.11 19.44
CA SER A 263 19.36 -5.75 20.85
C SER A 263 20.60 -4.88 21.13
N THR A 264 21.52 -4.74 20.17
CA THR A 264 22.75 -3.95 20.30
C THR A 264 22.60 -2.53 19.76
N THR A 265 21.59 -2.26 18.93
CA THR A 265 21.34 -0.94 18.32
C THR A 265 21.29 0.20 19.34
N LEU A 266 20.60 0.03 20.49
CA LEU A 266 20.54 1.07 21.53
C LEU A 266 21.89 1.31 22.21
N LYS A 267 22.72 0.27 22.38
CA LYS A 267 24.07 0.39 22.95
C LYS A 267 24.98 1.14 21.98
N MET A 268 24.86 0.88 20.67
CA MET A 268 25.58 1.62 19.64
C MET A 268 25.17 3.09 19.62
N ALA A 269 23.88 3.38 19.75
CA ALA A 269 23.38 4.75 19.86
C ALA A 269 23.94 5.48 21.10
N GLN A 270 23.96 4.82 22.26
CA GLN A 270 24.56 5.38 23.48
C GLN A 270 26.06 5.66 23.29
N ALA A 271 26.81 4.72 22.70
CA ALA A 271 28.23 4.89 22.41
C ALA A 271 28.50 6.03 21.42
N ALA A 272 27.57 6.30 20.49
CA ALA A 272 27.62 7.40 19.55
C ALA A 272 27.13 8.75 20.13
N GLY A 273 26.66 8.78 21.38
CA GLY A 273 26.11 9.99 22.01
C GLY A 273 24.74 10.40 21.48
N THR A 274 23.99 9.47 20.90
CA THR A 274 22.72 9.70 20.20
C THR A 274 21.52 9.42 21.10
N ASN A 275 20.53 10.33 21.14
CA ASN A 275 19.28 10.13 21.89
C ASN A 275 18.16 9.62 20.96
N VAL A 276 17.86 8.31 21.03
CA VAL A 276 16.84 7.65 20.20
C VAL A 276 15.47 8.33 20.26
N LEU A 277 15.03 8.78 21.45
CA LEU A 277 13.71 9.41 21.62
C LEU A 277 13.63 10.74 20.86
N GLN A 278 14.71 11.51 20.83
CA GLN A 278 14.77 12.76 20.10
C GLN A 278 14.61 12.54 18.58
N TYR A 279 15.27 11.51 18.03
CA TYR A 279 15.14 11.17 16.60
C TYR A 279 13.73 10.69 16.25
N LEU A 280 13.09 9.92 17.12
CA LEU A 280 11.68 9.53 16.95
C LEU A 280 10.75 10.75 17.00
N GLU A 281 10.92 11.64 17.97
CA GLU A 281 10.11 12.87 18.07
C GLU A 281 10.26 13.78 16.86
N GLN A 282 11.47 13.90 16.32
CA GLN A 282 11.76 14.71 15.14
C GLN A 282 11.44 14.03 13.80
N SER A 283 10.99 12.76 13.82
CA SER A 283 10.78 11.96 12.61
C SER A 283 12.06 11.85 11.76
N ASP A 284 13.20 11.69 12.41
CA ASP A 284 14.54 11.83 11.82
C ASP A 284 15.32 10.50 11.77
N SER A 285 14.62 9.39 11.54
CA SER A 285 15.23 8.05 11.60
C SER A 285 16.37 7.85 10.61
N TYR A 286 16.39 8.59 9.50
CA TYR A 286 17.46 8.48 8.51
C TYR A 286 18.83 8.90 9.05
N HIS A 287 18.91 10.09 9.68
CA HIS A 287 20.17 10.56 10.26
C HIS A 287 20.59 9.73 11.47
N PHE A 288 19.63 9.16 12.21
CA PHE A 288 19.93 8.18 13.25
C PHE A 288 20.71 6.99 12.70
N PHE A 289 20.19 6.30 11.68
CA PHE A 289 20.84 5.14 11.09
C PHE A 289 22.09 5.48 10.28
N GLN A 290 22.21 6.73 9.82
CA GLN A 290 23.46 7.23 9.23
C GLN A 290 24.59 7.30 10.27
N GLN A 291 24.27 7.66 11.51
CA GLN A 291 25.26 7.75 12.60
C GLN A 291 25.55 6.39 13.26
N VAL A 292 24.49 5.59 13.50
CA VAL A 292 24.57 4.35 14.27
C VAL A 292 24.81 3.12 13.39
N GLY A 293 24.52 3.21 12.09
CA GLY A 293 24.45 2.07 11.17
C GLY A 293 23.11 1.34 11.25
N GLY A 294 22.83 0.50 10.26
CA GLY A 294 21.58 -0.27 10.15
C GLY A 294 20.74 0.04 8.91
N HIS A 295 21.12 1.07 8.14
CA HIS A 295 20.49 1.33 6.84
C HIS A 295 20.55 0.14 5.90
N ILE A 296 19.45 -0.07 5.18
CA ILE A 296 19.37 -1.04 4.09
C ILE A 296 19.28 -0.26 2.79
N ILE A 297 20.38 -0.23 2.06
CA ILE A 297 20.49 0.45 0.76
C ILE A 297 20.44 -0.61 -0.34
N THR A 298 19.31 -0.70 -1.04
CA THR A 298 19.14 -1.64 -2.18
C THR A 298 19.23 -0.92 -3.52
N GLY A 299 19.01 0.40 -3.54
CA GLY A 299 18.69 1.14 -4.76
C GLY A 299 17.29 0.81 -5.27
N SER A 300 16.86 1.48 -6.34
CA SER A 300 15.53 1.23 -6.90
C SER A 300 15.41 -0.20 -7.44
N THR A 301 14.44 -0.95 -6.92
CA THR A 301 14.20 -2.35 -7.30
C THR A 301 13.32 -2.51 -8.54
N GLN A 302 12.78 -1.41 -9.06
CA GLN A 302 11.86 -1.36 -10.20
C GLN A 302 10.55 -2.15 -10.00
N THR A 303 10.17 -2.44 -8.74
CA THR A 303 8.90 -3.08 -8.37
C THR A 303 8.38 -2.48 -7.08
N ASN A 304 7.08 -2.50 -6.84
CA ASN A 304 6.52 -2.11 -5.53
C ASN A 304 5.38 -3.06 -5.18
N VAL A 305 5.53 -3.77 -4.08
CA VAL A 305 4.50 -4.59 -3.45
C VAL A 305 4.43 -4.29 -1.94
N MET A 306 4.60 -3.00 -1.60
CA MET A 306 4.57 -2.43 -0.25
C MET A 306 5.76 -2.86 0.63
N ASP A 307 5.57 -2.93 1.94
CA ASP A 307 6.64 -3.18 2.91
C ASP A 307 6.68 -4.63 3.38
N ILE A 308 7.89 -5.08 3.73
CA ILE A 308 8.15 -6.36 4.38
C ILE A 308 8.88 -6.12 5.70
N ILE A 309 8.44 -6.84 6.75
CA ILE A 309 9.13 -6.92 8.02
C ILE A 309 9.54 -8.36 8.26
N ILE A 310 10.84 -8.58 8.45
CA ILE A 310 11.43 -9.90 8.69
C ILE A 310 12.04 -9.90 10.08
N ILE A 311 11.63 -10.87 10.90
CA ILE A 311 12.11 -11.01 12.26
C ILE A 311 12.77 -12.37 12.40
N LEU A 312 14.05 -12.38 12.72
CA LEU A 312 14.81 -13.59 13.01
C LEU A 312 15.01 -13.70 14.52
N ILE A 313 14.73 -14.88 15.06
CA ILE A 313 14.91 -15.21 16.47
C ILE A 313 15.81 -16.44 16.53
N ASN A 314 16.99 -16.29 17.14
CA ASN A 314 17.99 -17.35 17.33
C ASN A 314 17.96 -17.94 18.75
#